data_AF-A0AAE5KS43-F1
#
_entry.id   AF-A0AAE5KS43-F1
#
_cell.length_a   1.000
_cell.length_b   1.000
_cell.length_c   1.000
_cell.angle_alpha   90.00
_cell.angle_beta   90.00
_cell.angle_gamma   90.00
#
_symmetry.space_group_name_H-M   'P 1'
#
loop_
_entity.id
_entity.type
_entity.pdbx_description
1 polymer ?
#
loop_
_entity_poly.entity_id
_entity_poly.type
_entity_poly.pdbx_seq_one_letter_code
_entity_poly.pdbx_strand_id
1 'polypeptide(L)'
;MKTFSYNGSAEQFIEIFDYVEVHREEATITRAEHEPTVVMPLSEYESLRETMYLMSSPANARRLMDSVARLEQHIHKTGAVSLSESISNALG
;
A
#
# COMPACT_ATOMS: atom_id res chain seq x y z
N MET A 1 -5.40 2.93 -10.42
CA MET A 1 -6.52 3.92 -10.42
C MET A 1 -7.31 3.92 -11.74
N LYS A 2 -8.57 3.48 -11.69
CA LYS A 2 -9.53 3.52 -12.82
C LYS A 2 -10.48 4.71 -12.67
N THR A 3 -10.90 5.32 -13.79
CA THR A 3 -11.88 6.41 -13.80
C THR A 3 -13.23 5.94 -14.33
N PHE A 4 -14.30 6.26 -13.62
CA PHE A 4 -15.69 5.97 -13.99
C PHE A 4 -16.45 7.28 -14.25
N SER A 5 -17.13 7.37 -15.39
CA SER A 5 -18.15 8.39 -15.60
C SER A 5 -19.45 7.90 -14.97
N TYR A 6 -19.80 8.48 -13.83
CA TYR A 6 -20.95 8.02 -13.05
C TYR A 6 -22.26 8.53 -13.63
N ASN A 7 -23.16 7.59 -13.92
CA ASN A 7 -24.43 7.81 -14.58
C ASN A 7 -25.62 7.95 -13.61
N GLY A 8 -25.39 7.86 -12.30
CA GLY A 8 -26.44 8.00 -11.28
C GLY A 8 -27.09 6.68 -10.83
N SER A 9 -26.77 5.55 -11.46
CA SER A 9 -27.40 4.26 -11.15
C SER A 9 -26.77 3.56 -9.95
N ALA A 10 -27.60 2.87 -9.15
CA ALA A 10 -27.14 2.03 -8.05
C ALA A 10 -26.31 0.84 -8.55
N GLU A 11 -26.64 0.29 -9.72
CA GLU A 11 -25.91 -0.82 -10.35
C GLU A 11 -24.46 -0.43 -10.67
N GLN A 12 -24.24 0.74 -11.27
CA GLN A 12 -22.89 1.23 -11.51
C GLN A 12 -22.16 1.56 -10.21
N PHE A 13 -22.88 2.02 -9.18
CA PHE A 13 -22.27 2.26 -7.87
C PHE A 13 -21.76 0.96 -7.22
N ILE A 14 -22.51 -0.13 -7.35
CA ILE A 14 -22.07 -1.47 -6.93
C ILE A 14 -20.84 -1.91 -7.75
N GLU A 15 -20.84 -1.73 -9.07
CA GLU A 15 -19.67 -2.06 -9.92
C GLU A 15 -18.40 -1.32 -9.45
N ILE A 16 -18.54 -0.04 -9.07
CA ILE A 16 -17.42 0.74 -8.55
C ILE A 16 -16.92 0.17 -7.22
N PHE A 17 -17.82 -0.24 -6.32
CA PHE A 17 -17.42 -0.87 -5.06
C PHE A 17 -16.74 -2.22 -5.28
N ASP A 18 -17.31 -3.09 -6.11
CA ASP A 18 -16.72 -4.37 -6.45
C ASP A 18 -15.32 -4.19 -7.03
N TYR A 19 -15.12 -3.18 -7.89
CA TYR A 19 -13.81 -2.85 -8.44
C TYR A 19 -12.80 -2.49 -7.33
N VAL A 20 -13.13 -1.56 -6.43
CA VAL A 20 -12.16 -1.11 -5.41
C VAL A 20 -11.87 -2.19 -4.35
N GLU A 21 -12.84 -3.07 -4.08
CA GLU A 21 -12.64 -4.21 -3.18
C GLU A 21 -11.77 -5.30 -3.81
N VAL A 22 -12.07 -5.71 -5.04
CA VAL A 22 -11.35 -6.77 -5.75
C VAL A 22 -9.91 -6.37 -6.06
N HIS A 23 -9.72 -5.13 -6.51
CA HIS A 23 -8.39 -4.67 -6.94
C HIS A 23 -7.59 -4.02 -5.82
N ARG A 24 -8.20 -3.72 -4.67
CA ARG A 24 -7.55 -3.00 -3.56
C ARG A 24 -6.92 -1.68 -4.02
N GLU A 25 -7.56 -1.02 -4.97
CA GLU A 25 -7.13 0.25 -5.56
C GLU A 25 -8.25 1.28 -5.48
N GLU A 26 -7.88 2.55 -5.51
CA GLU A 26 -8.84 3.65 -5.62
C GLU A 26 -9.45 3.79 -7.02
N ALA A 27 -10.70 4.24 -7.05
CA ALA A 27 -11.43 4.63 -8.26
C ALA A 27 -11.71 6.14 -8.25
N THR A 28 -11.52 6.79 -9.40
CA THR A 28 -11.98 8.18 -9.61
C THR A 28 -13.36 8.17 -10.24
N ILE A 29 -14.29 8.91 -9.66
CA ILE A 29 -15.64 9.09 -10.16
C ILE A 29 -15.79 10.51 -10.71
N THR A 30 -16.25 10.64 -11.95
CA THR A 30 -16.65 11.93 -12.53
C THR A 30 -18.16 11.99 -12.72
N ARG A 31 -18.75 13.17 -12.53
CA ARG A 31 -20.16 13.47 -12.85
C ARG A 31 -20.21 14.82 -13.56
N ALA A 32 -21.14 14.97 -14.50
CA ALA A 32 -21.29 16.24 -15.21
C ALA A 32 -21.49 17.40 -14.22
N GLU A 33 -20.77 18.50 -14.43
CA GLU A 33 -20.83 19.71 -13.59
C GLU A 33 -20.44 19.52 -12.11
N HIS A 34 -19.78 18.40 -11.77
CA HIS A 34 -19.30 18.14 -10.41
C HIS A 34 -17.79 17.86 -10.38
N GLU A 35 -17.19 18.16 -9.23
CA GLU A 35 -15.79 17.83 -8.94
C GLU A 35 -15.57 16.29 -8.98
N PRO A 36 -14.49 15.81 -9.61
CA PRO A 36 -14.08 14.41 -9.51
C PRO A 36 -13.87 13.99 -8.06
N THR A 37 -14.33 12.78 -7.71
CA THR A 37 -14.24 12.25 -6.33
C THR A 37 -13.55 10.89 -6.35
N VAL A 38 -12.71 10.63 -5.34
CA VAL A 38 -12.07 9.32 -5.17
C VAL A 38 -12.89 8.44 -4.23
N VAL A 39 -13.05 7.17 -4.59
CA VAL A 39 -13.60 6.11 -3.74
C VAL A 39 -12.50 5.06 -3.53
N MET A 40 -12.31 4.62 -2.29
CA MET A 40 -11.33 3.61 -1.93
C MET A 40 -11.78 2.84 -0.67
N PRO A 41 -11.25 1.63 -0.41
CA PRO A 41 -11.53 0.92 0.82
C PRO A 41 -11.06 1.73 2.04
N LEU A 42 -11.83 1.68 3.14
CA LEU A 42 -11.51 2.42 4.36
C LEU A 42 -10.10 2.06 4.89
N SER A 43 -9.73 0.78 4.86
CA SER A 43 -8.43 0.31 5.29
C SER A 43 -7.27 0.93 4.51
N GLU A 44 -7.47 1.22 3.22
CA GLU A 44 -6.45 1.87 2.39
C GLU A 44 -6.34 3.36 2.78
N TYR A 45 -7.47 4.03 2.99
CA TYR A 45 -7.50 5.40 3.48
C TYR A 45 -6.82 5.55 4.85
N GLU A 46 -7.10 4.64 5.79
CA GLU A 46 -6.48 4.64 7.12
C GLU A 46 -4.97 4.38 7.04
N SER A 47 -4.54 3.45 6.20
CA SER A 47 -3.11 3.18 5.96
C SER A 47 -2.38 4.39 5.38
N LEU A 48 -3.02 5.11 4.44
CA LEU A 48 -2.49 6.35 3.90
C LEU A 48 -2.39 7.43 4.98
N ARG A 49 -3.42 7.59 5.81
CA ARG A 49 -3.42 8.55 6.93
C ARG A 49 -2.32 8.27 7.94
N GLU A 50 -2.13 7.00 8.31
CA GLU A 50 -1.07 6.61 9.23
C GLU A 50 0.30 6.89 8.62
N THR A 51 0.49 6.56 7.34
CA THR A 51 1.75 6.88 6.64
C THR A 51 2.02 8.38 6.62
N MET A 52 1.02 9.21 6.29
CA MET A 52 1.16 10.67 6.34
C MET A 52 1.48 11.16 7.75
N TYR A 53 0.83 10.59 8.78
CA TYR A 53 1.11 10.91 10.17
C TYR A 53 2.57 10.59 10.54
N LEU A 54 3.03 9.38 10.26
CA LEU A 54 4.41 8.96 10.50
C LEU A 54 5.43 9.83 9.76
N MET A 55 5.11 10.24 8.53
CA MET A 55 5.99 11.04 7.66
C MET A 55 5.91 12.54 7.90
N SER A 56 4.95 13.03 8.69
CA SER A 56 4.70 14.47 8.90
C SER A 56 5.86 15.25 9.52
N SER A 57 6.73 14.58 10.29
CA SER A 57 7.92 15.18 10.90
C SER A 57 9.19 14.68 10.22
N PRO A 58 10.07 15.57 9.69
CA PRO A 58 11.34 15.15 9.08
C PRO A 58 12.22 14.32 10.02
N ALA A 59 12.18 14.60 11.33
CA ALA A 59 12.92 13.84 12.33
C ALA A 59 12.36 12.43 12.49
N ASN A 60 11.03 12.27 12.53
CA ASN A 60 10.41 10.95 12.63
C ASN A 60 10.58 10.14 11.34
N ALA A 61 10.45 10.77 10.17
CA ALA A 61 10.65 10.14 8.88
C ALA A 61 12.06 9.55 8.74
N ARG A 62 13.11 10.33 9.06
CA ARG A 62 14.50 9.84 9.07
C ARG A 62 14.68 8.66 10.01
N ARG A 63 14.19 8.79 11.25
CA ARG A 63 14.29 7.71 12.25
C ARG A 63 13.62 6.42 11.78
N LEU A 64 12.46 6.52 11.14
CA LEU A 64 11.74 5.37 10.60
C LEU A 64 12.52 4.73 9.45
N MET A 65 12.98 5.53 8.47
CA MET A 65 13.79 5.06 7.35
C MET A 65 15.08 4.37 7.81
N ASP A 66 15.80 4.95 8.78
CA ASP A 66 17.01 4.35 9.35
C ASP A 66 16.70 3.01 10.03
N SER A 67 15.54 2.89 10.67
CA SER A 67 15.12 1.66 11.35
C SER A 67 14.75 0.57 10.35
N VAL A 68 14.08 0.92 9.25
CA VAL A 68 13.82 0.01 8.12
C VAL A 68 15.13 -0.47 7.51
N ALA A 69 16.07 0.43 7.21
CA ALA A 69 17.36 0.06 6.62
C ALA A 69 18.17 -0.90 7.51
N ARG A 70 18.19 -0.65 8.84
CA ARG A 70 18.85 -1.58 9.78
C ARG A 70 18.17 -2.95 9.82
N LEU A 71 16.84 -2.99 9.75
CA LEU A 71 16.09 -4.25 9.74
C LEU A 71 16.38 -5.04 8.46
N GLU A 72 16.36 -4.39 7.30
CA GLU A 72 16.71 -5.01 6.02
C GLU A 72 18.12 -5.59 6.05
N GLN A 73 19.12 -4.83 6.53
CA GLN A 73 20.48 -5.33 6.68
C GLN A 73 20.56 -6.58 7.58
N HIS A 74 19.81 -6.58 8.68
CA HIS A 74 19.77 -7.73 9.59
C HIS A 74 19.17 -8.96 8.91
N ILE A 75 18.07 -8.80 8.18
CA ILE A 75 17.42 -9.89 7.43
C ILE A 75 18.39 -10.49 6.40
N HIS A 76 19.09 -9.65 5.62
CA HIS A 76 20.08 -10.11 4.64
C HIS A 76 21.22 -10.88 5.29
N LYS A 77 21.75 -10.39 6.42
CA LYS A 77 22.82 -11.06 7.15
C LYS A 77 22.38 -12.43 7.68
N THR A 78 21.19 -12.53 8.27
CA THR A 78 20.66 -13.79 8.80
C THR A 78 20.40 -14.81 7.68
N GLY A 79 19.85 -14.37 6.54
CA GLY A 79 19.66 -15.23 5.37
C GLY A 79 20.96 -15.76 4.78
N ALA A 80 22.00 -14.92 4.69
CA ALA A 80 23.32 -15.32 4.20
C ALA A 80 23.99 -16.35 5.13
N VAL A 81 23.87 -16.18 6.45
CA VAL A 81 24.40 -17.14 7.44
C VAL A 81 23.69 -18.49 7.31
N SER A 82 22.36 -18.51 7.22
CA SER A 82 21.57 -19.74 7.04
C SER A 82 21.91 -20.50 5.76
N LEU A 83 22.16 -19.78 4.65
CA LEU A 83 22.59 -20.39 3.40
C LEU A 83 23.99 -21.00 3.51
N SER A 84 24.91 -20.31 4.18
CA SER A 84 26.28 -20.80 4.39
C SER A 84 26.33 -22.07 5.28
N GLU A 85 25.51 -22.14 6.33
CA GLU A 85 25.39 -23.33 7.18
C GLU A 85 24.78 -24.51 6.41
N SER A 86 23.77 -24.25 5.57
CA SER A 86 23.14 -25.28 4.74
C SER A 86 24.11 -25.88 3.72
N ILE A 87 24.94 -25.05 3.08
CA ILE A 87 25.98 -25.51 2.14
C ILE A 87 27.05 -26.32 2.89
N SER A 88 27.48 -25.87 4.06
CA SER A 88 28.47 -26.59 4.87
C SER A 88 27.98 -27.98 5.29
N ASN A 89 26.70 -28.10 5.69
CA ASN A 89 26.12 -29.39 6.09
C ASN A 89 25.84 -30.34 4.91
N ALA A 90 25.66 -29.81 3.69
CA ALA A 90 25.45 -30.64 2.50
C ALA A 90 26.76 -31.17 1.89
N LEU A 91 27.89 -30.55 2.23
CA LEU A 91 29.23 -30.88 1.70
C LEU A 91 30.10 -31.67 2.70
N GLY A 92 29.66 -31.84 3.94
CA GLY A 92 30.30 -32.67 4.97
C GLY A 92 29.60 -34.00 5.16
#